data_AF-A0A9P0T5L2-F1
#
_entry.id   AF-A0A9P0T5L2-F1
#
_cell.length_a   1.000
_cell.length_b   1.000
_cell.length_c   1.000
_cell.angle_alpha   90.00
_cell.angle_beta   90.00
_cell.angle_gamma   90.00
#
_symmetry.space_group_name_H-M   'P 1'
#
loop_
_entity.id
_entity.type
_entity.pdbx_description
1 polymer ?
#
loop_
_entity_poly.entity_id
_entity_poly.type
_entity_poly.pdbx_seq_one_letter_code
_entity_poly.pdbx_strand_id
1 'polypeptide(L)'
;MSEEHSSQKQPGFCSATCSDRASLRKEIGKQEVKTSDVFLTCNLPKRFEHPHWFNGYGCQLSKQHPFYRTSASEYGWFPPGYHSVPSVFFPAGQTFTNRLSAAGMYRNYSLNTGMDPAGYR
;
A
#
# COMPACT_ATOMS: atom_id res chain seq x y z
N MET A 1 12.12 11.79 57.67
CA MET A 1 10.76 11.31 57.36
C MET A 1 10.08 12.43 56.60
N SER A 2 9.63 12.35 55.36
CA SER A 2 9.82 11.42 54.25
C SER A 2 9.40 12.24 53.02
N GLU A 3 10.14 12.12 51.92
CA GLU A 3 9.87 12.82 50.67
C GLU A 3 8.53 12.36 50.08
N GLU A 4 7.64 13.29 49.74
CA GLU A 4 6.41 12.95 49.00
C GLU A 4 6.72 12.78 47.51
N HIS A 5 6.88 11.53 47.09
CA HIS A 5 6.88 11.17 45.68
C HIS A 5 5.47 11.32 45.10
N SER A 6 5.26 12.38 44.32
CA SER A 6 4.08 12.53 43.45
C SER A 6 4.14 11.48 42.34
N SER A 7 3.43 10.37 42.53
CA SER A 7 3.25 9.34 41.53
C SER A 7 2.41 9.88 40.36
N GLN A 8 3.07 10.26 39.26
CA GLN A 8 2.42 10.54 37.98
C GLN A 8 1.70 9.28 37.49
N LYS A 9 0.38 9.21 37.70
CA LYS A 9 -0.45 8.12 37.20
C LYS A 9 -0.61 8.28 35.69
N GLN A 10 0.07 7.45 34.92
CA GLN A 10 -0.20 7.25 33.50
C GLN A 10 -1.56 6.53 33.39
N PRO A 11 -2.59 7.11 32.76
CA PRO A 11 -3.89 6.46 32.67
C PRO A 11 -3.80 5.25 31.74
N GLY A 12 -4.03 4.08 32.32
CA GLY A 12 -4.15 2.80 31.63
C GLY A 12 -5.36 2.75 30.71
N PHE A 13 -5.18 1.92 29.69
CA PHE A 13 -6.09 1.56 28.63
C PHE A 13 -7.47 1.08 29.15
N CYS A 14 -8.52 1.90 28.96
CA CYS A 14 -9.92 1.47 29.07
C CYS A 14 -10.78 2.23 28.05
N SER A 15 -11.50 1.45 27.23
CA SER A 15 -12.05 1.77 25.90
C SER A 15 -13.30 2.66 25.86
N ALA A 16 -13.52 3.52 26.86
CA ALA A 16 -14.71 4.38 26.91
C ALA A 16 -14.50 5.67 27.70
N THR A 17 -13.28 6.22 27.74
CA THR A 17 -13.05 7.55 28.34
C THR A 17 -12.89 8.59 27.24
N CYS A 18 -13.76 9.61 27.28
CA CYS A 18 -13.59 10.83 26.53
C CYS A 18 -12.22 11.43 26.89
N SER A 19 -11.27 11.36 25.97
CA SER A 19 -10.10 12.22 26.01
C SER A 19 -10.56 13.66 26.12
N ASP A 20 -9.85 14.48 26.89
CA ASP A 20 -9.99 15.94 26.82
C ASP A 20 -10.06 16.38 25.34
N ARG A 21 -11.00 17.26 25.01
CA ARG A 21 -11.22 17.78 23.66
C ARG A 21 -9.92 18.35 23.09
N ALA A 22 -9.04 18.91 23.93
CA ALA A 22 -7.72 19.36 23.51
C ALA A 22 -6.80 18.20 23.09
N SER A 23 -6.76 17.12 23.87
CA SER A 23 -5.99 15.91 23.57
C SER A 23 -6.46 15.20 22.30
N LEU A 24 -7.78 15.08 22.10
CA LEU A 24 -8.34 14.51 20.88
C LEU A 24 -7.98 15.35 19.64
N ARG A 25 -8.07 16.68 19.73
CA ARG A 25 -7.66 17.59 18.65
C ARG A 25 -6.17 17.46 18.34
N LYS A 26 -5.34 17.32 19.38
CA LYS A 26 -3.90 17.09 19.23
C LYS A 26 -3.61 15.78 18.51
N GLU A 27 -4.34 14.72 18.83
CA GLU A 27 -4.19 13.41 18.18
C GLU A 27 -4.61 13.44 16.72
N ILE A 28 -5.76 14.05 16.40
CA ILE A 28 -6.23 14.23 15.01
C ILE A 28 -5.24 15.07 14.19
N GLY A 29 -4.55 16.01 14.82
CA GLY A 29 -3.52 16.83 14.17
C GLY A 29 -2.17 16.14 13.98
N LYS A 30 -1.96 14.95 14.54
CA LYS A 30 -0.71 14.21 14.30
C LYS A 30 -0.66 13.72 12.86
N GLN A 31 0.54 13.72 12.29
CA GLN A 31 0.75 13.07 11.01
C GLN A 31 0.47 11.58 11.14
N GLU A 32 -0.19 11.05 10.12
CA GLU A 32 -0.49 9.63 10.05
C GLU A 32 0.79 8.81 9.88
N VAL A 33 0.82 7.66 10.55
CA VAL A 33 1.95 6.73 10.50
C VAL A 33 2.06 6.12 9.11
N LYS A 34 3.25 6.23 8.53
CA LYS A 34 3.59 5.64 7.23
C LYS A 34 4.29 4.31 7.42
N THR A 35 4.32 3.51 6.35
CA THR A 35 5.02 2.23 6.36
C THR A 35 6.54 2.42 6.55
N SER A 36 7.13 3.47 5.96
CA SER A 36 8.55 3.81 6.16
C SER A 36 8.91 4.31 7.56
N ASP A 37 7.93 4.77 8.34
CA ASP A 37 8.18 5.19 9.73
C ASP A 37 8.40 3.97 10.66
N VAL A 38 7.85 2.81 10.27
CA VAL A 38 7.90 1.56 11.07
C VAL A 38 8.91 0.58 10.50
N PHE A 39 9.08 0.53 9.18
CA PHE A 39 9.92 -0.45 8.48
C PHE A 39 10.90 0.23 7.52
N LEU A 40 12.02 -0.45 7.25
CA LEU A 40 12.90 -0.07 6.15
C LEU A 40 12.22 -0.43 4.83
N THR A 41 11.98 0.57 3.97
CA THR A 41 11.31 0.39 2.68
C THR A 41 12.21 0.74 1.50
N CYS A 42 11.91 0.18 0.33
CA CYS A 42 12.58 0.53 -0.92
C CYS A 42 11.61 0.54 -2.10
N ASN A 43 11.63 1.64 -2.87
CA ASN A 43 10.80 1.83 -4.07
C ASN A 43 9.29 1.57 -3.84
N LEU A 44 8.80 1.83 -2.63
CA LEU A 44 7.42 1.51 -2.27
C LEU A 44 6.44 2.52 -2.90
N PRO A 45 5.43 2.08 -3.68
CA PRO A 45 4.39 2.95 -4.18
C PRO A 45 3.67 3.69 -3.05
N LYS A 46 3.28 4.95 -3.29
CA LYS A 46 2.55 5.78 -2.31
C LYS A 46 1.31 5.09 -1.72
N ARG A 47 0.64 4.23 -2.49
CA ARG A 47 -0.50 3.43 -2.01
C ARG A 47 -0.14 2.47 -0.87
N PHE A 48 1.03 1.83 -0.92
CA PHE A 48 1.49 0.91 0.12
C PHE A 48 2.23 1.63 1.25
N GLU A 49 2.75 2.84 0.98
CA GLU A 49 3.36 3.71 1.97
C GLU A 49 2.34 4.28 2.97
N HIS A 50 1.09 4.43 2.53
CA HIS A 50 0.00 5.06 3.27
C HIS A 50 -1.17 4.08 3.50
N PRO A 51 -1.20 3.34 4.62
CA PRO A 51 -2.25 2.35 4.90
C PRO A 51 -3.68 2.93 4.92
N HIS A 52 -3.85 4.19 5.30
CA HIS A 52 -5.16 4.87 5.29
C HIS A 52 -5.76 5.04 3.89
N TRP A 53 -4.94 4.90 2.84
CA TRP A 53 -5.41 5.08 1.46
C TRP A 53 -6.20 3.86 0.95
N PHE A 54 -6.17 2.75 1.70
CA PHE A 54 -7.02 1.59 1.46
C PHE A 54 -8.43 1.85 1.96
N ASN A 55 -9.34 2.05 1.01
CA ASN A 55 -10.76 2.30 1.24
C ASN A 55 -11.61 1.24 0.55
N GLY A 56 -12.85 1.07 0.99
CA GLY A 56 -13.83 0.19 0.36
C GLY A 56 -13.97 -1.18 1.00
N TYR A 57 -13.34 -1.42 2.15
CA TYR A 57 -13.38 -2.71 2.84
C TYR A 57 -14.66 -2.85 3.68
N GLY A 58 -15.06 -4.09 3.94
CA GLY A 58 -16.31 -4.39 4.65
C GLY A 58 -16.47 -3.67 5.98
N CYS A 59 -15.40 -3.61 6.79
CA CYS A 59 -15.41 -2.91 8.08
C CYS A 59 -15.63 -1.38 7.98
N GLN A 60 -15.36 -0.77 6.83
CA GLN A 60 -15.49 0.68 6.61
C GLN A 60 -16.87 1.05 6.05
N LEU A 61 -17.45 0.18 5.20
CA LEU A 61 -18.65 0.50 4.43
C LEU A 61 -19.90 -0.28 4.84
N SER A 62 -19.73 -1.48 5.40
CA SER A 62 -20.86 -2.39 5.59
C SER A 62 -21.82 -1.86 6.64
N LYS A 63 -23.08 -1.69 6.22
CA LYS A 63 -24.23 -1.40 7.08
C LYS A 63 -25.00 -2.68 7.44
N GLN A 64 -24.48 -3.85 7.07
CA GLN A 64 -25.15 -5.13 7.29
C GLN A 64 -25.17 -5.46 8.77
N HIS A 65 -26.34 -5.86 9.26
CA HIS A 65 -26.51 -6.29 10.64
C HIS A 65 -25.59 -7.49 10.93
N PRO A 66 -24.86 -7.51 12.05
CA PRO A 66 -23.91 -8.58 12.37
C PRO A 66 -24.49 -9.99 12.29
N PHE A 67 -25.75 -10.19 12.68
CA PHE A 67 -26.42 -11.50 12.62
C PHE A 67 -26.71 -12.03 11.22
N TYR A 68 -26.68 -11.19 10.19
CA TYR A 68 -26.92 -11.61 8.81
C TYR A 68 -25.63 -11.72 7.98
N ARG A 69 -24.45 -11.65 8.60
CA ARG A 69 -23.18 -11.85 7.87
C ARG A 69 -22.97 -13.30 7.52
N THR A 70 -22.57 -13.54 6.28
CA THR A 70 -22.16 -14.86 5.80
C THR A 70 -20.65 -15.02 5.91
N SER A 71 -20.15 -16.25 5.88
CA SER A 71 -18.70 -16.52 5.83
C SER A 71 -18.03 -15.92 4.60
N ALA A 72 -18.73 -15.88 3.46
CA ALA A 72 -18.24 -15.21 2.25
C ALA A 72 -18.02 -13.70 2.44
N SER A 73 -18.75 -13.07 3.39
CA SER A 73 -18.59 -11.65 3.72
C SER A 73 -17.28 -11.35 4.45
N GLU A 74 -16.59 -12.36 4.98
CA GLU A 74 -15.32 -12.19 5.70
C GLU A 74 -14.16 -11.86 4.75
N TYR A 75 -14.19 -12.38 3.52
CA TYR A 75 -13.20 -12.04 2.52
C TYR A 75 -13.29 -10.57 2.13
N GLY A 76 -12.16 -9.85 2.19
CA GLY A 76 -12.13 -8.40 1.94
C GLY A 76 -12.79 -7.56 3.03
N TRP A 77 -13.00 -8.12 4.23
CA TRP A 77 -13.60 -7.38 5.33
C TRP A 77 -12.66 -6.31 5.91
N PHE A 78 -11.36 -6.62 6.05
CA PHE A 78 -10.37 -5.72 6.64
C PHE A 78 -9.40 -5.17 5.58
N PRO A 79 -9.05 -3.87 5.63
CA PRO A 79 -8.02 -3.29 4.78
C PRO A 79 -6.63 -3.80 5.18
N PRO A 80 -5.66 -3.82 4.24
CA PRO A 80 -4.28 -4.11 4.57
C PRO A 80 -3.67 -2.98 5.42
N GLY A 81 -2.93 -3.35 6.45
CA GLY A 81 -2.11 -2.45 7.27
C GLY A 81 -0.62 -2.50 6.91
N TYR A 82 0.19 -1.71 7.62
CA TYR A 82 1.65 -1.62 7.44
C TYR A 82 2.37 -2.97 7.61
N HIS A 83 1.83 -3.90 8.41
CA HIS A 83 2.38 -5.25 8.58
C HIS A 83 2.05 -6.23 7.45
N SER A 84 1.05 -5.91 6.62
CA SER A 84 0.57 -6.79 5.54
C SER A 84 1.02 -6.35 4.15
N VAL A 85 1.40 -5.08 3.99
CA VAL A 85 1.95 -4.55 2.74
C VAL A 85 3.43 -4.92 2.61
N PRO A 86 3.96 -5.03 1.38
CA PRO A 86 5.39 -5.31 1.19
C PRO A 86 6.24 -4.12 1.63
N SER A 87 7.46 -4.39 2.10
CA SER A 87 8.46 -3.35 2.38
C SER A 87 9.19 -2.89 1.12
N VAL A 88 9.29 -3.75 0.10
CA VAL A 88 10.01 -3.48 -1.14
C VAL A 88 9.15 -3.84 -2.35
N PHE A 89 9.20 -3.00 -3.38
CA PHE A 89 8.40 -3.20 -4.59
C PHE A 89 9.24 -2.96 -5.86
N PHE A 90 9.36 -4.00 -6.69
CA PHE A 90 10.08 -3.96 -7.97
C PHE A 90 9.13 -4.27 -9.12
N PRO A 91 8.42 -3.26 -9.67
CA PRO A 91 7.49 -3.50 -10.76
C PRO A 91 8.23 -3.78 -12.06
N ALA A 92 7.75 -4.75 -12.84
CA ALA A 92 8.14 -4.89 -14.23
C ALA A 92 7.48 -3.78 -15.06
N GLY A 93 8.24 -2.75 -15.41
CA GLY A 93 7.78 -1.67 -16.27
C GLY A 93 7.59 -2.15 -17.71
N GLN A 94 6.43 -1.85 -18.30
CA GLN A 94 6.10 -2.21 -19.69
C GLN A 94 6.26 -1.03 -20.66
N THR A 95 6.91 0.05 -20.25
CA THR A 95 7.00 1.30 -21.04
C THR A 95 7.64 1.09 -22.41
N PHE A 96 8.73 0.32 -22.48
CA PHE A 96 9.39 -0.03 -23.74
C PHE A 96 8.49 -0.90 -24.63
N THR A 97 7.97 -2.00 -24.08
CA THR A 97 7.14 -2.95 -24.81
C THR A 97 5.86 -2.31 -25.33
N ASN A 98 5.20 -1.46 -24.54
CA ASN A 98 3.99 -0.74 -24.93
C ASN A 98 4.26 0.23 -26.10
N ARG A 99 5.43 0.88 -26.11
CA ARG A 99 5.84 1.73 -27.25
C ARG A 99 6.07 0.89 -28.51
N LEU A 100 6.74 -0.24 -28.37
CA LEU A 100 6.99 -1.16 -29.49
C LEU A 100 5.70 -1.78 -30.02
N SER A 101 4.79 -2.22 -29.14
CA SER A 101 3.52 -2.84 -29.54
C SER A 101 2.61 -1.86 -30.28
N ALA A 102 2.67 -0.57 -29.95
CA ALA A 102 1.93 0.46 -30.65
C ALA A 102 2.37 0.63 -32.12
N ALA A 103 3.60 0.23 -32.47
CA ALA A 103 4.09 0.26 -33.85
C ALA A 103 3.61 -0.94 -34.71
N GLY A 104 2.97 -1.93 -34.10
CA GLY A 104 2.44 -3.11 -34.80
C GLY A 104 3.46 -4.21 -35.07
N MET A 105 3.07 -5.18 -35.90
CA MET A 105 3.93 -6.32 -36.25
C MET A 105 5.05 -5.89 -37.20
N TYR A 106 6.28 -6.33 -36.93
CA TYR A 106 7.41 -6.11 -37.82
C TYR A 106 7.15 -6.67 -39.22
N ARG A 107 7.50 -5.88 -40.24
CA ARG A 107 7.45 -6.26 -41.65
C ARG A 107 8.79 -5.89 -42.28
N ASN A 108 9.37 -6.82 -43.04
CA ASN A 108 10.56 -6.54 -43.83
C ASN A 108 10.15 -6.02 -45.21
N TYR A 109 10.58 -4.80 -45.56
CA TYR A 109 10.41 -4.18 -46.88
C TYR A 109 11.77 -3.81 -47.52
N SER A 110 12.85 -4.46 -47.09
CA SER A 110 14.19 -4.19 -47.64
C SER A 110 14.42 -4.93 -48.96
N LEU A 111 15.24 -4.36 -49.83
CA LEU A 111 15.75 -5.04 -51.03
C LEU A 111 16.95 -5.92 -50.68
N ASN A 112 17.04 -7.09 -51.30
CA ASN A 112 18.25 -7.92 -51.23
C ASN A 112 19.34 -7.27 -52.09
N THR A 113 20.36 -6.71 -51.43
CA THR A 113 21.52 -6.07 -52.08
C THR A 113 22.82 -6.84 -51.83
N GLY A 114 22.73 -8.03 -51.23
CA GLY A 114 23.89 -8.91 -51.06
C GLY A 114 24.44 -9.33 -52.42
N MET A 115 25.75 -9.15 -52.62
CA MET A 115 26.44 -9.72 -53.77
C MET A 115 26.40 -11.25 -53.66
N ASP A 116 26.03 -11.91 -54.76
CA ASP A 116 26.04 -13.37 -54.78
C ASP A 116 27.47 -13.88 -54.52
N PRO A 117 27.63 -14.91 -53.66
CA PRO A 117 28.94 -15.48 -53.40
C PRO A 117 29.51 -16.08 -54.70
N ALA A 118 30.73 -15.69 -55.04
CA ALA A 118 31.48 -16.22 -56.18
C ALA A 118 31.95 -17.64 -55.87
N GLY A 119 31.05 -18.63 -55.90
CA GLY A 119 31.43 -20.01 -55.66
C GLY A 119 30.26 -20.98 -55.78
N TYR A 120 30.06 -21.52 -56.98
CA TYR A 120 29.65 -22.91 -57.11
C TYR A 120 30.94 -23.75 -57.05
N ARG A 121 31.09 -24.55 -56.00
CA ARG A 121 32.03 -25.69 -55.99
C ARG A 121 31.27 -26.94 -56.37
#